data_AF-A0A8T4GEK7-F1
#
_entry.id   AF-A0A8T4GEK7-F1
#
_cell.length_a   1.000
_cell.length_b   1.000
_cell.length_c   1.000
_cell.angle_alpha   90.00
_cell.angle_beta   90.00
_cell.angle_gamma   90.00
#
_symmetry.space_group_name_H-M   'P 1'
#
loop_
_entity.id
_entity.type
_entity.pdbx_description
1 polymer ?
#
loop_
_entity_poly.entity_id
_entity_poly.type
_entity_poly.pdbx_seq_one_letter_code
_entity_poly.pdbx_strand_id
1 'polypeptide(L)'
;MSGEHTGAFTTDGRAQTVLDFVVGMSVFLVVVGFTFAFVPTLLEPYAVGDGATVIVAERGTAQLVESSLAGPGSTATLSPVCTHAFFNGTDGERAASEWDCNWESNAEELHVELGIDEFRGLNLTVTQSGVVGTVGEEDVRMHAGPTPSRSESVSAASRIVDINGETYRLTLRVW
;
A
#
# COMPACT_ATOMS: atom_id res chain seq x y z
N MET A 1 59.86 72.90 -12.83
CA MET A 1 58.80 72.54 -13.81
C MET A 1 58.96 71.06 -14.07
N SER A 2 58.20 70.21 -13.37
CA SER A 2 56.83 69.80 -13.71
C SER A 2 56.87 68.78 -14.86
N GLY A 3 56.46 67.52 -14.72
CA GLY A 3 55.78 66.83 -13.63
C GLY A 3 55.73 65.32 -13.89
N GLU A 4 55.26 64.59 -12.88
CA GLU A 4 54.94 63.17 -12.90
C GLU A 4 53.96 62.80 -14.02
N HIS A 5 54.15 61.63 -14.63
CA HIS A 5 53.01 60.80 -14.98
C HIS A 5 53.31 59.31 -14.74
N THR A 6 52.89 58.88 -13.56
CA THR A 6 52.58 57.51 -13.18
C THR A 6 51.60 56.90 -14.19
N GLY A 7 52.10 56.02 -15.05
CA GLY A 7 51.29 55.09 -15.83
C GLY A 7 51.37 53.71 -15.20
N ALA A 8 50.41 53.38 -14.34
CA ALA A 8 50.30 52.07 -13.72
C ALA A 8 50.21 50.97 -14.78
N PHE A 9 51.06 49.94 -14.65
CA PHE A 9 50.85 48.69 -15.36
C PHE A 9 49.76 47.90 -14.62
N THR A 10 48.49 48.27 -14.81
CA THR A 10 47.38 47.37 -14.49
C THR A 10 47.31 46.33 -15.60
N THR A 11 48.01 45.22 -15.43
CA THR A 11 47.67 43.98 -16.15
C THR A 11 46.42 43.39 -15.51
N ASP A 12 45.29 44.09 -15.61
CA ASP A 12 43.98 43.46 -15.39
C ASP A 12 43.56 42.76 -16.69
N GLY A 13 44.45 41.91 -17.18
CA GLY A 13 44.11 40.89 -18.15
C GLY A 13 43.60 39.72 -17.35
N ARG A 14 42.29 39.72 -17.04
CA ARG A 14 41.58 38.58 -16.42
C ARG A 14 41.64 37.36 -17.32
N ALA A 15 42.79 36.70 -17.39
CA ALA A 15 42.88 35.32 -17.79
C ALA A 15 42.43 34.50 -16.58
N GLN A 16 41.12 34.22 -16.50
CA GLN A 16 40.64 33.15 -15.63
C GLN A 16 41.48 31.92 -15.97
N THR A 17 42.22 31.40 -15.00
CA THR A 17 43.26 30.41 -15.31
C THR A 17 42.57 29.16 -15.86
N VAL A 18 43.22 28.47 -16.81
CA VAL A 18 42.73 27.18 -17.32
C VAL A 18 42.48 26.20 -16.17
N LEU A 19 43.24 26.36 -15.08
CA LEU A 19 43.10 25.60 -13.84
C LEU A 19 41.74 25.87 -13.15
N ASP A 20 41.32 27.14 -13.02
CA ASP A 20 40.01 27.48 -12.45
C ASP A 20 38.85 26.93 -13.28
N PHE A 21 39.00 26.92 -14.62
CA PHE A 21 38.02 26.31 -15.52
C PHE A 21 37.92 24.80 -15.32
N VAL A 22 39.06 24.10 -15.24
CA VAL A 22 39.09 22.65 -15.02
C VAL A 22 38.47 22.30 -13.66
N VAL A 23 38.84 23.03 -12.60
CA VAL A 23 38.28 22.82 -11.27
C VAL A 23 36.76 23.05 -11.27
N GLY A 24 36.30 24.14 -11.89
CA GLY A 24 34.87 24.44 -12.01
C GLY A 24 34.10 23.35 -12.75
N MET A 25 34.63 22.89 -13.89
CA MET A 25 34.03 21.80 -14.67
C MET A 25 33.99 20.49 -13.89
N SER A 26 35.07 20.14 -13.17
CA SER A 26 35.13 18.92 -12.35
C SER A 26 34.11 18.94 -11.22
N VAL A 27 34.03 20.04 -10.46
CA VAL A 27 33.05 20.18 -9.38
C VAL A 27 31.63 20.14 -9.93
N PHE A 28 31.36 20.83 -11.03
CA PHE A 28 30.06 20.82 -11.69
C PHE A 28 29.63 19.41 -12.09
N LEU A 29 30.49 18.65 -12.77
CA LEU A 29 30.18 17.30 -13.20
C LEU A 29 29.98 16.34 -12.03
N VAL A 30 30.75 16.46 -10.95
CA VAL A 30 30.57 15.66 -9.73
C VAL A 30 29.21 15.95 -9.09
N VAL A 31 28.84 17.22 -8.94
CA VAL A 31 27.55 17.61 -8.35
C VAL A 31 26.38 17.15 -9.22
N VAL A 32 26.47 17.32 -10.54
CA VAL A 32 25.43 16.85 -11.47
C VAL A 32 25.31 15.32 -11.43
N GLY A 33 26.43 14.60 -11.45
CA GLY A 33 26.44 13.14 -11.31
C GLY A 33 25.81 12.67 -10.00
N PHE A 34 26.15 13.31 -8.89
CA PHE A 34 25.53 13.05 -7.59
C PHE A 34 24.03 13.35 -7.63
N THR A 35 23.61 14.44 -8.25
CA THR A 35 22.18 14.80 -8.39
C THR A 35 21.42 13.69 -9.11
N PHE A 36 21.92 13.21 -10.25
CA PHE A 36 21.27 12.12 -10.99
C PHE A 36 21.33 10.77 -10.26
N ALA A 37 22.33 10.53 -9.41
CA ALA A 37 22.44 9.31 -8.62
C ALA A 37 21.51 9.30 -7.39
N PHE A 38 21.33 10.44 -6.71
CA PHE A 38 20.66 10.51 -5.41
C PHE A 38 19.25 11.13 -5.45
N VAL A 39 18.94 12.00 -6.42
CA VAL A 39 17.57 12.56 -6.53
C VAL A 39 16.52 11.47 -6.82
N PRO A 40 16.75 10.49 -7.71
CA PRO A 40 15.77 9.42 -7.95
C PRO A 40 15.43 8.63 -6.68
N THR A 41 16.43 8.32 -5.84
CA THR A 41 16.23 7.55 -4.60
C THR A 41 15.41 8.28 -3.54
N LEU A 42 15.38 9.63 -3.59
CA LEU A 42 14.51 10.43 -2.71
C LEU A 42 13.05 10.44 -3.18
N LEU A 43 12.81 10.14 -4.46
CA LEU A 43 11.49 10.12 -5.08
C LEU A 43 10.89 8.69 -5.15
N GLU A 44 11.71 7.65 -4.99
CA GLU A 44 11.28 6.25 -4.86
C GLU A 44 10.10 6.03 -3.89
N PRO A 45 10.05 6.59 -2.66
CA PRO A 45 8.90 6.40 -1.78
C PRO A 45 7.60 7.05 -2.29
N TYR A 46 7.68 7.89 -3.31
CA TYR A 46 6.54 8.53 -3.97
C TYR A 46 6.30 8.00 -5.39
N ALA A 47 7.09 7.02 -5.85
CA ALA A 47 6.84 6.33 -7.10
C ALA A 47 5.46 5.67 -7.00
N VAL A 48 4.60 6.03 -7.94
CA VAL A 48 3.19 5.64 -8.00
C VAL A 48 3.09 4.12 -8.12
N GLY A 49 2.86 3.42 -7.02
CA GLY A 49 2.79 1.95 -6.99
C GLY A 49 2.57 1.40 -5.58
N ASP A 50 3.56 1.56 -4.70
CA ASP A 50 3.54 0.96 -3.35
C ASP A 50 2.56 1.68 -2.39
N GLY A 51 2.41 3.00 -2.48
CA GLY A 51 1.44 3.71 -1.64
C GLY A 51 -0.03 3.41 -2.00
N ALA A 52 -0.30 3.11 -3.27
CA ALA A 52 -1.66 2.85 -3.74
C ALA A 52 -2.19 1.50 -3.23
N THR A 53 -1.35 0.46 -3.21
CA THR A 53 -1.72 -0.87 -2.69
C THR A 53 -1.96 -0.87 -1.19
N VAL A 54 -1.21 -0.07 -0.41
CA VAL A 54 -1.49 0.15 1.02
C VAL A 54 -2.87 0.76 1.21
N ILE A 55 -3.24 1.79 0.44
CA ILE A 55 -4.55 2.43 0.54
C ILE A 55 -5.67 1.45 0.17
N VAL A 56 -5.46 0.63 -0.88
CA VAL A 56 -6.43 -0.41 -1.28
C VAL A 56 -6.60 -1.43 -0.15
N ALA A 57 -5.52 -1.91 0.46
CA ALA A 57 -5.59 -2.85 1.55
C ALA A 57 -6.35 -2.26 2.76
N GLU A 58 -6.05 -1.03 3.16
CA GLU A 58 -6.70 -0.36 4.30
C GLU A 58 -8.20 -0.13 4.05
N ARG A 59 -8.56 0.39 2.87
CA ARG A 59 -9.97 0.64 2.50
C ARG A 59 -10.75 -0.65 2.32
N GLY A 60 -10.17 -1.66 1.69
CA GLY A 60 -10.81 -2.97 1.53
C GLY A 60 -11.02 -3.66 2.88
N THR A 61 -10.03 -3.58 3.79
CA THR A 61 -10.19 -4.10 5.15
C THR A 61 -11.29 -3.36 5.92
N ALA A 62 -11.34 -2.03 5.81
CA ALA A 62 -12.39 -1.23 6.45
C ALA A 62 -13.77 -1.58 5.88
N GLN A 63 -13.92 -1.67 4.56
CA GLN A 63 -15.17 -2.09 3.90
C GLN A 63 -15.65 -3.44 4.42
N LEU A 64 -14.76 -4.44 4.49
CA LEU A 64 -15.12 -5.77 4.98
C LEU A 64 -15.60 -5.74 6.43
N VAL A 65 -14.91 -5.00 7.30
CA VAL A 65 -15.17 -5.01 8.75
C VAL A 65 -16.37 -4.12 9.12
N GLU A 66 -16.49 -2.97 8.49
CA GLU A 66 -17.47 -1.93 8.85
C GLU A 66 -18.77 -2.02 8.03
N SER A 67 -18.75 -2.71 6.88
CA SER A 67 -19.91 -2.87 6.00
C SER A 67 -20.23 -4.33 5.70
N SER A 68 -19.40 -5.00 4.90
CA SER A 68 -19.74 -6.31 4.30
C SER A 68 -20.03 -7.36 5.37
N LEU A 69 -19.14 -7.51 6.35
CA LEU A 69 -19.23 -8.53 7.40
C LEU A 69 -19.70 -7.96 8.74
N ALA A 70 -20.18 -6.73 8.78
CA ALA A 70 -20.51 -6.04 10.01
C ALA A 70 -21.59 -6.80 10.81
N GLY A 71 -21.35 -6.97 12.10
CA GLY A 71 -22.29 -7.54 13.06
C GLY A 71 -23.00 -6.47 13.86
N PRO A 72 -24.09 -6.83 14.57
CA PRO A 72 -24.73 -5.92 15.49
C PRO A 72 -23.78 -5.57 16.64
N GLY A 73 -23.61 -4.28 16.93
CA GLY A 73 -22.79 -3.80 18.05
C GLY A 73 -21.74 -2.77 17.64
N SER A 74 -20.48 -3.06 17.96
CA SER A 74 -19.34 -2.16 17.70
C SER A 74 -18.75 -2.35 16.30
N THR A 75 -18.00 -1.36 15.82
CA THR A 75 -17.31 -1.38 14.50
C THR A 75 -16.22 -2.46 14.35
N ALA A 76 -15.99 -3.30 15.36
CA ALA A 76 -15.06 -4.42 15.31
C ALA A 76 -15.73 -5.78 15.53
N THR A 77 -17.06 -5.83 15.55
CA THR A 77 -17.81 -7.08 15.72
C THR A 77 -18.33 -7.51 14.35
N LEU A 78 -18.00 -8.73 13.91
CA LEU A 78 -18.53 -9.27 12.66
C LEU A 78 -19.77 -10.12 12.92
N SER A 79 -20.70 -10.15 11.95
CA SER A 79 -21.85 -11.05 11.97
C SER A 79 -21.37 -12.47 11.73
N PRO A 80 -21.54 -13.41 12.68
CA PRO A 80 -21.08 -14.79 12.50
C PRO A 80 -21.77 -15.48 11.32
N VAL A 81 -23.07 -15.23 11.15
CA VAL A 81 -23.88 -15.82 10.09
C VAL A 81 -23.48 -15.28 8.73
N CYS A 82 -23.32 -13.96 8.60
CA CYS A 82 -22.89 -13.36 7.33
C CYS A 82 -21.44 -13.69 7.00
N THR A 83 -20.56 -13.76 7.99
CA THR A 83 -19.15 -14.18 7.81
C THR A 83 -19.08 -15.63 7.32
N HIS A 84 -19.89 -16.51 7.92
CA HIS A 84 -20.01 -17.90 7.45
C HIS A 84 -20.51 -17.98 6.01
N ALA A 85 -21.64 -17.34 5.71
CA ALA A 85 -22.22 -17.36 4.37
C ALA A 85 -21.26 -16.81 3.29
N PHE A 86 -20.54 -15.73 3.62
CA PHE A 86 -19.55 -15.10 2.75
C PHE A 86 -18.41 -16.06 2.38
N PHE A 87 -17.83 -16.77 3.36
CA PHE A 87 -16.75 -17.73 3.11
C PHE A 87 -17.24 -19.08 2.56
N ASN A 88 -18.52 -19.43 2.74
CA ASN A 88 -19.12 -20.65 2.21
C ASN A 88 -19.61 -20.51 0.75
N GLY A 89 -19.32 -19.39 0.09
CA GLY A 89 -19.70 -19.17 -1.31
C GLY A 89 -21.20 -18.97 -1.52
N THR A 90 -21.95 -18.52 -0.50
CA THR A 90 -23.36 -18.19 -0.68
C THR A 90 -23.50 -16.99 -1.62
N ASP A 91 -24.53 -16.93 -2.46
CA ASP A 91 -24.78 -15.76 -3.29
C ASP A 91 -25.31 -14.57 -2.48
N GLY A 92 -25.03 -13.34 -2.97
CA GLY A 92 -25.37 -12.10 -2.26
C GLY A 92 -26.88 -11.91 -2.11
N GLU A 93 -27.65 -12.26 -3.16
CA GLU A 93 -29.11 -12.14 -3.14
C GLU A 93 -29.75 -13.04 -2.08
N ARG A 94 -29.28 -14.28 -1.98
CA ARG A 94 -29.69 -15.24 -0.94
C ARG A 94 -29.27 -14.77 0.44
N ALA A 95 -28.04 -14.29 0.60
CA ALA A 95 -27.57 -13.85 1.90
C ALA A 95 -28.32 -12.61 2.42
N ALA A 96 -28.61 -11.65 1.54
CA ALA A 96 -29.42 -10.49 1.85
C ALA A 96 -30.86 -10.89 2.22
N SER A 97 -31.47 -11.82 1.48
CA SER A 97 -32.86 -12.22 1.72
C SER A 97 -33.06 -13.13 2.95
N GLU A 98 -32.11 -13.98 3.29
CA GLU A 98 -32.22 -14.91 4.42
C GLU A 98 -31.67 -14.36 5.74
N TRP A 99 -30.59 -13.58 5.69
CA TRP A 99 -29.87 -13.11 6.88
C TRP A 99 -29.58 -11.62 6.92
N ASP A 100 -30.09 -10.84 5.96
CA ASP A 100 -29.88 -9.38 5.88
C ASP A 100 -28.39 -8.98 5.82
N CYS A 101 -27.60 -9.79 5.10
CA CYS A 101 -26.17 -9.50 4.89
C CYS A 101 -25.97 -8.39 3.84
N ASN A 102 -24.96 -7.55 4.04
CA ASN A 102 -24.75 -6.31 3.28
C ASN A 102 -23.59 -6.38 2.27
N TRP A 103 -23.26 -7.59 1.79
CA TRP A 103 -22.28 -7.82 0.73
C TRP A 103 -22.98 -8.22 -0.57
N GLU A 104 -22.41 -7.83 -1.70
CA GLU A 104 -22.98 -8.10 -3.02
C GLU A 104 -22.38 -9.38 -3.62
N SER A 105 -21.09 -9.62 -3.36
CA SER A 105 -20.35 -10.79 -3.82
C SER A 105 -19.64 -11.48 -2.67
N ASN A 106 -19.49 -12.81 -2.77
CA ASN A 106 -18.91 -13.61 -1.70
C ASN A 106 -17.37 -13.69 -1.77
N ALA A 107 -16.76 -14.50 -0.90
CA ALA A 107 -15.31 -14.65 -0.82
C ALA A 107 -14.66 -15.14 -2.12
N GLU A 108 -15.35 -15.90 -2.97
CA GLU A 108 -14.81 -16.39 -4.24
C GLU A 108 -14.67 -15.26 -5.27
N GLU A 109 -15.53 -14.25 -5.18
CA GLU A 109 -15.58 -13.07 -6.03
C GLU A 109 -15.14 -11.79 -5.26
N LEU A 110 -14.12 -11.93 -4.40
CA LEU A 110 -13.64 -10.85 -3.53
C LEU A 110 -13.27 -9.55 -4.28
N HIS A 111 -12.78 -9.67 -5.52
CA HIS A 111 -12.50 -8.52 -6.38
C HIS A 111 -13.74 -7.71 -6.70
N VAL A 112 -14.86 -8.38 -6.96
CA VAL A 112 -16.15 -7.75 -7.25
C VAL A 112 -16.66 -7.05 -5.99
N GLU A 113 -16.67 -7.75 -4.85
CA GLU A 113 -17.10 -7.20 -3.57
C GLU A 113 -16.32 -5.94 -3.17
N LEU A 114 -15.01 -5.91 -3.43
CA LEU A 114 -14.17 -4.77 -3.10
C LEU A 114 -14.07 -3.71 -4.20
N GLY A 115 -14.65 -3.96 -5.38
CA GLY A 115 -14.49 -3.10 -6.56
C GLY A 115 -13.03 -2.94 -7.01
N ILE A 116 -12.22 -3.99 -6.85
CA ILE A 116 -10.80 -4.01 -7.19
C ILE A 116 -10.61 -4.79 -8.50
N ASP A 117 -9.78 -4.24 -9.39
CA ASP A 117 -9.43 -4.86 -10.66
C ASP A 117 -8.79 -6.26 -10.49
N GLU A 118 -9.23 -7.23 -11.28
CA GLU A 118 -8.76 -8.64 -11.25
C GLU A 118 -7.26 -8.80 -11.49
N PHE A 119 -6.59 -7.83 -12.12
CA PHE A 119 -5.14 -7.87 -12.32
C PHE A 119 -4.35 -7.70 -11.00
N ARG A 120 -4.99 -7.24 -9.92
CA ARG A 120 -4.39 -7.17 -8.58
C ARG A 120 -4.56 -8.51 -7.88
N GLY A 121 -3.51 -8.98 -7.21
CA GLY A 121 -3.63 -10.10 -6.30
C GLY A 121 -4.32 -9.69 -5.00
N LEU A 122 -5.31 -10.46 -4.56
CA LEU A 122 -5.98 -10.30 -3.27
C LEU A 122 -5.91 -11.57 -2.46
N ASN A 123 -5.65 -11.43 -1.16
CA ASN A 123 -5.72 -12.52 -0.19
C ASN A 123 -6.36 -12.01 1.10
N LEU A 124 -7.50 -12.58 1.46
CA LEU A 124 -8.17 -12.31 2.72
C LEU A 124 -7.99 -13.52 3.64
N THR A 125 -7.54 -13.27 4.86
CA THR A 125 -7.45 -14.31 5.89
C THR A 125 -7.94 -13.79 7.22
N VAL A 126 -8.76 -14.58 7.91
CA VAL A 126 -9.13 -14.34 9.30
C VAL A 126 -8.43 -15.39 10.17
N THR A 127 -7.59 -14.94 11.09
CA THR A 127 -6.69 -15.81 11.84
C THR A 127 -6.90 -15.70 13.35
N GLN A 128 -6.74 -16.82 14.05
CA GLN A 128 -6.67 -16.87 15.50
C GLN A 128 -5.32 -17.49 15.87
N SER A 129 -4.54 -16.82 16.72
CA SER A 129 -3.21 -17.29 17.13
C SER A 129 -2.26 -17.64 15.97
N GLY A 130 -2.41 -16.95 14.83
CA GLY A 130 -1.57 -17.13 13.63
C GLY A 130 -2.01 -18.26 12.69
N VAL A 131 -3.10 -18.96 12.99
CA VAL A 131 -3.69 -19.99 12.14
C VAL A 131 -4.99 -19.46 11.54
N VAL A 132 -5.28 -19.79 10.28
CA VAL A 132 -6.56 -19.44 9.65
C VAL A 132 -7.69 -20.12 10.43
N GLY A 133 -8.64 -19.33 10.93
CA GLY A 133 -9.77 -19.81 11.70
C GLY A 133 -10.86 -20.42 10.83
N THR A 134 -11.81 -21.06 11.50
CA THR A 134 -13.06 -21.55 10.93
C THR A 134 -14.25 -20.83 11.56
N VAL A 135 -15.39 -20.83 10.88
CA VAL A 135 -16.63 -20.21 11.36
C VAL A 135 -17.82 -21.12 11.06
N GLY A 136 -18.86 -21.05 11.90
CA GLY A 136 -20.08 -21.83 11.75
C GLY A 136 -19.94 -23.31 12.13
N GLU A 137 -21.03 -24.06 11.98
CA GLU A 137 -21.08 -25.49 12.37
C GLU A 137 -20.35 -26.40 11.39
N GLU A 138 -20.16 -25.96 10.14
CA GLU A 138 -19.44 -26.71 9.10
C GLU A 138 -17.92 -26.45 9.11
N ASP A 139 -17.43 -25.66 10.07
CA ASP A 139 -16.02 -25.26 10.17
C ASP A 139 -15.48 -24.66 8.86
N VAL A 140 -16.23 -23.74 8.26
CA VAL A 140 -15.86 -23.08 7.01
C VAL A 140 -14.59 -22.26 7.23
N ARG A 141 -13.56 -22.54 6.43
CA ARG A 141 -12.25 -21.89 6.54
C ARG A 141 -12.32 -20.43 6.09
N MET A 142 -11.93 -19.50 6.95
CA MET A 142 -11.99 -18.06 6.67
C MET A 142 -10.79 -17.55 5.86
N HIS A 143 -10.72 -17.99 4.60
CA HIS A 143 -9.67 -17.65 3.64
C HIS A 143 -10.25 -17.42 2.25
N ALA A 144 -9.82 -16.36 1.58
CA ALA A 144 -10.17 -16.05 0.20
C ALA A 144 -8.95 -15.63 -0.62
N GLY A 145 -8.96 -15.97 -1.91
CA GLY A 145 -7.92 -15.62 -2.86
C GLY A 145 -6.60 -16.39 -2.70
N PRO A 146 -5.69 -16.31 -3.68
CA PRO A 146 -4.41 -17.03 -3.65
C PRO A 146 -3.48 -16.51 -2.55
N THR A 147 -2.51 -17.32 -2.12
CA THR A 147 -1.42 -16.81 -1.26
C THR A 147 -0.36 -16.12 -2.12
N PRO A 148 0.09 -14.90 -1.77
CA PRO A 148 1.13 -14.21 -2.54
C PRO A 148 2.43 -15.01 -2.56
N SER A 149 3.15 -14.95 -3.69
CA SER A 149 4.47 -15.55 -3.79
C SER A 149 5.50 -14.75 -2.97
N ARG A 150 6.64 -15.37 -2.64
CA ARG A 150 7.69 -14.69 -1.85
C ARG A 150 8.39 -13.55 -2.59
N SER A 151 8.20 -13.44 -3.91
CA SER A 151 8.81 -12.40 -4.75
C SER A 151 7.90 -11.21 -5.02
N GLU A 152 6.63 -11.26 -4.60
CA GLU A 152 5.69 -10.14 -4.76
C GLU A 152 5.98 -9.03 -3.75
N SER A 153 5.78 -7.78 -4.17
CA SER A 153 5.67 -6.65 -3.23
C SER A 153 4.26 -6.66 -2.66
N VAL A 154 4.12 -7.04 -1.39
CA VAL A 154 2.82 -7.21 -0.74
C VAL A 154 2.57 -6.06 0.23
N SER A 155 1.46 -5.35 0.01
CA SER A 155 0.86 -4.47 1.02
C SER A 155 -0.21 -5.21 1.80
N ALA A 156 -0.32 -4.94 3.10
CA ALA A 156 -1.31 -5.59 3.94
C ALA A 156 -1.89 -4.62 4.96
N ALA A 157 -3.18 -4.76 5.21
CA ALA A 157 -3.87 -4.10 6.30
C ALA A 157 -4.50 -5.17 7.20
N SER A 158 -4.68 -4.85 8.48
CA SER A 158 -5.28 -5.78 9.43
C SER A 158 -6.14 -5.07 10.46
N ARG A 159 -7.17 -5.77 10.94
CA ARG A 159 -8.02 -5.35 12.05
C ARG A 159 -8.22 -6.50 13.02
N ILE A 160 -8.30 -6.16 14.30
CA ILE A 160 -8.75 -7.09 15.33
C ILE A 160 -10.26 -7.05 15.31
N VAL A 161 -10.89 -8.22 15.20
CA VAL A 161 -12.33 -8.36 15.11
C VAL A 161 -12.82 -9.40 16.12
N ASP A 162 -14.08 -9.26 16.52
CA ASP A 162 -14.79 -10.22 17.35
C ASP A 162 -15.78 -11.00 16.50
N ILE A 163 -15.77 -12.33 16.64
CA ILE A 163 -16.75 -13.23 16.05
C ILE A 163 -17.24 -14.13 17.18
N ASN A 164 -18.52 -14.02 17.57
CA ASN A 164 -19.10 -14.80 18.67
C ASN A 164 -18.37 -14.68 20.03
N GLY A 165 -17.77 -13.52 20.35
CA GLY A 165 -17.03 -13.33 21.59
C GLY A 165 -15.59 -13.85 21.55
N GLU A 166 -15.13 -14.35 20.40
CA GLU A 166 -13.76 -14.74 20.15
C GLU A 166 -13.03 -13.71 19.30
N THR A 167 -11.79 -13.42 19.69
CA THR A 167 -10.96 -12.44 18.99
C THR A 167 -10.19 -13.07 17.83
N TYR A 168 -10.34 -12.49 16.64
CA TYR A 168 -9.62 -12.83 15.43
C TYR A 168 -8.84 -11.63 14.89
N ARG A 169 -7.89 -11.91 14.00
CA ARG A 169 -7.23 -10.91 13.16
C ARG A 169 -7.64 -11.13 11.71
N LEU A 170 -8.41 -10.20 11.17
CA LEU A 170 -8.71 -10.12 9.74
C LEU A 170 -7.56 -9.38 9.06
N THR A 171 -7.01 -9.97 8.00
CA THR A 171 -5.91 -9.41 7.22
C THR A 171 -6.24 -9.49 5.74
N LEU A 172 -6.24 -8.35 5.06
CA LEU A 172 -6.29 -8.25 3.61
C LEU A 172 -4.89 -7.94 3.09
N ARG A 173 -4.40 -8.75 2.14
CA ARG A 173 -3.15 -8.54 1.43
C ARG A 173 -3.45 -8.21 -0.03
N VAL A 174 -2.68 -7.28 -0.58
CA VAL A 174 -2.81 -6.77 -1.94
C VAL A 174 -1.42 -6.70 -2.58
N TRP A 175 -1.28 -7.16 -3.82
CA TRP A 175 -0.08 -7.03 -4.64
C TRP A 175 -0.47 -6.65 -6.07
#